data_AF-A0A2P8HUH3-F1
#
_entry.id   AF-A0A2P8HUH3-F1
#
_cell.length_a   1.000
_cell.length_b   1.000
_cell.length_c   1.000
_cell.angle_alpha   90.00
_cell.angle_beta   90.00
_cell.angle_gamma   90.00
#
_symmetry.space_group_name_H-M   'P 1'
#
loop_
_entity.id
_entity.type
_entity.pdbx_description
1 polymer ?
#
loop_
_entity_poly.entity_id
_entity_poly.type
_entity_poly.pdbx_seq_one_letter_code
_entity_poly.pdbx_strand_id
1 'polypeptide(L)'
;MFSDKTRQKLIYRTLRFLLFIISIPISMVALTYSPGSEIDAFIWREQHPRMYVFICLAITVLLMSFFSALLFMIGKVCKVEAQRMTYVWLTFIPLCMLLLILLNMAYRA
;
A
#
# COMPACT_ATOMS: atom_id res chain seq x y z
N MET A 1 2.96 31.07 22.25
CA MET A 1 2.23 29.85 22.66
C MET A 1 1.42 29.38 21.45
N PHE A 2 1.90 28.38 20.71
CA PHE A 2 1.17 27.88 19.53
C PHE A 2 -0.13 27.23 20.01
N SER A 3 -1.27 27.72 19.52
CA SER A 3 -2.58 27.11 19.79
C SER A 3 -2.54 25.60 19.47
N ASP A 4 -3.06 24.76 20.37
CA ASP A 4 -3.08 23.29 20.23
C ASP A 4 -3.62 22.83 18.87
N LYS A 5 -4.55 23.58 18.28
CA LYS A 5 -5.10 23.32 16.95
C LYS A 5 -4.05 23.40 15.83
N THR A 6 -3.12 24.35 15.90
CA THR A 6 -2.05 24.52 14.91
C THR A 6 -1.05 23.37 15.00
N ARG A 7 -0.76 22.90 16.22
CA ARG A 7 0.17 21.78 16.47
C ARG A 7 -0.41 20.45 15.98
N GLN A 8 -1.68 20.18 16.25
CA GLN A 8 -2.38 18.98 15.77
C GLN A 8 -2.47 18.93 14.24
N LYS A 9 -2.74 20.07 13.60
CA LYS A 9 -2.80 20.17 12.13
C LYS A 9 -1.43 19.93 11.48
N LEU A 10 -0.35 20.40 12.10
CA LEU A 10 1.01 20.13 11.66
C LEU A 10 1.35 18.64 11.81
N ILE A 11 1.09 18.05 12.98
CA ILE A 11 1.33 16.62 13.26
C ILE A 11 0.56 15.73 12.28
N TYR A 12 -0.71 16.03 12.01
CA TYR A 12 -1.52 15.30 11.03
C TYR A 12 -0.89 15.32 9.63
N ARG A 13 -0.44 16.50 9.16
CA ARG A 13 0.23 16.61 7.86
C ARG A 13 1.52 15.78 7.81
N THR A 14 2.32 15.83 8.86
CA THR A 14 3.58 15.07 8.94
C THR A 14 3.33 13.56 8.98
N LEU A 15 2.39 13.08 9.81
CA LEU A 15 2.03 11.66 9.90
C LEU A 15 1.44 11.15 8.60
N ARG A 16 0.58 11.93 7.95
CA ARG A 16 0.05 11.60 6.62
C ARG A 16 1.19 11.46 5.61
N PHE A 17 2.11 12.42 5.58
CA PHE A 17 3.24 12.39 4.64
C PHE A 17 4.15 11.17 4.87
N LEU A 18 4.44 10.85 6.13
CA LEU A 18 5.18 9.64 6.51
C LEU A 18 4.45 8.37 6.06
N LEU A 19 3.12 8.30 6.25
CA LEU A 19 2.33 7.15 5.80
C LEU A 19 2.43 6.95 4.29
N PHE A 20 2.41 8.03 3.50
CA PHE A 20 2.63 7.97 2.05
C PHE A 20 4.02 7.44 1.70
N ILE A 21 5.06 7.99 2.30
CA ILE A 21 6.45 7.57 2.04
C ILE A 21 6.64 6.10 2.37
N ILE A 22 6.09 5.63 3.49
CA ILE A 22 6.24 4.25 3.96
C ILE A 22 5.37 3.29 3.13
N SER A 23 4.22 3.75 2.62
CA SER A 23 3.31 2.89 1.87
C SER A 23 3.91 2.35 0.56
N ILE A 24 4.79 3.12 -0.09
CA ILE A 24 5.44 2.75 -1.35
C ILE A 24 6.39 1.55 -1.17
N PRO A 25 7.42 1.59 -0.31
CA PRO A 25 8.34 0.47 -0.12
C PRO A 25 7.62 -0.75 0.48
N ILE A 26 6.65 -0.56 1.38
CA ILE A 26 5.86 -1.70 1.90
C ILE A 26 5.07 -2.37 0.78
N SER A 27 4.39 -1.60 -0.08
CA SER A 27 3.63 -2.16 -1.20
C SER A 27 4.55 -2.87 -2.19
N MET A 28 5.72 -2.30 -2.46
CA MET A 28 6.72 -2.91 -3.33
C MET A 28 7.19 -4.25 -2.75
N VAL A 29 7.66 -4.27 -1.50
CA VAL A 29 8.13 -5.50 -0.85
C VAL A 29 7.02 -6.53 -0.75
N ALA A 30 5.83 -6.17 -0.26
CA ALA A 30 4.75 -7.13 -0.07
C ALA A 30 4.27 -7.78 -1.37
N LEU A 31 4.31 -7.06 -2.50
CA LEU A 31 3.85 -7.57 -3.80
C LEU A 31 4.93 -8.28 -4.61
N THR A 32 6.22 -8.03 -4.34
CA THR A 32 7.33 -8.67 -5.07
C THR A 32 8.04 -9.76 -4.26
N TYR A 33 7.92 -9.73 -2.94
CA TYR A 33 8.56 -10.71 -2.06
C TYR A 33 7.90 -12.07 -2.19
N SER A 34 8.70 -13.09 -2.46
CA SER A 34 8.30 -14.49 -2.38
C SER A 34 9.15 -15.17 -1.31
N PRO A 35 8.55 -15.85 -0.33
CA PRO A 35 9.32 -16.67 0.59
C PRO A 35 9.95 -17.86 -0.18
N GLY A 36 11.25 -18.08 0.01
CA GLY A 36 12.01 -19.16 -0.67
C GLY A 36 13.16 -18.64 -1.52
N SER A 37 13.78 -19.54 -2.31
CA SER A 37 14.79 -19.13 -3.29
C SER A 37 14.11 -18.41 -4.46
N GLU A 38 14.79 -17.43 -5.07
CA GLU A 38 14.24 -16.69 -6.22
C GLU A 38 13.89 -17.62 -7.39
N ILE A 39 14.64 -18.72 -7.52
CA ILE A 39 14.48 -19.73 -8.56
C ILE A 39 13.18 -20.52 -8.34
N ASP A 40 12.92 -20.99 -7.11
CA ASP A 40 11.69 -21.73 -6.81
C ASP A 40 10.45 -20.85 -6.97
N ALA A 41 10.55 -19.58 -6.55
CA ALA A 41 9.50 -18.58 -6.74
C ALA A 41 9.25 -18.28 -8.22
N PHE A 42 10.28 -18.32 -9.06
CA PHE A 42 10.14 -18.15 -10.50
C PHE A 42 9.43 -19.34 -11.14
N ILE A 43 9.89 -20.56 -10.84
CA ILE A 43 9.29 -21.81 -11.36
C ILE A 43 7.81 -21.90 -10.96
N TRP A 44 7.49 -21.60 -9.70
CA TRP A 44 6.11 -21.64 -9.22
C TRP A 44 5.21 -20.61 -9.91
N ARG A 45 5.74 -19.40 -10.19
CA ARG A 45 5.02 -18.35 -10.91
C ARG A 45 4.67 -18.76 -12.34
N GLU A 46 5.59 -19.43 -13.05
CA GLU A 46 5.34 -19.93 -14.40
C GLU A 46 4.37 -21.12 -14.40
N GLN A 47 4.47 -22.01 -13.41
CA GLN A 47 3.58 -23.17 -13.31
C GLN A 47 2.15 -22.80 -12.90
N HIS A 48 1.98 -21.74 -12.09
CA HIS A 48 0.69 -21.34 -11.52
C HIS A 48 0.40 -19.83 -11.63
N PRO A 49 0.38 -19.25 -12.85
CA PRO A 49 0.27 -17.80 -13.05
C PRO A 49 -1.05 -17.24 -12.50
N ARG A 50 -2.15 -17.99 -12.61
CA ARG A 50 -3.47 -17.58 -12.07
C ARG A 50 -3.49 -17.51 -10.55
N MET A 51 -2.85 -18.47 -9.87
CA MET A 51 -2.77 -18.46 -8.40
C MET A 51 -1.88 -17.31 -7.92
N TYR A 52 -0.77 -17.06 -8.61
CA TYR A 52 0.08 -15.92 -8.29
C TYR A 52 -0.66 -14.58 -8.41
N VAL A 53 -1.43 -14.37 -9.50
CA VAL A 53 -2.29 -13.19 -9.65
C VAL A 53 -3.28 -13.05 -8.49
N PHE A 54 -3.92 -14.16 -8.08
CA PHE A 54 -4.88 -14.15 -6.97
C PHE A 54 -4.22 -13.77 -5.64
N ILE A 55 -3.01 -14.28 -5.38
CA ILE A 55 -2.21 -13.93 -4.19
C ILE A 55 -1.85 -12.44 -4.21
N CYS A 56 -1.32 -11.92 -5.33
CA CYS A 56 -1.01 -10.50 -5.46
C CYS A 56 -2.25 -9.63 -5.20
N LEU A 57 -3.41 -10.00 -5.76
CA LEU A 57 -4.66 -9.29 -5.55
C LEU A 57 -5.11 -9.31 -4.08
N ALA A 58 -5.00 -10.47 -3.41
CA ALA A 58 -5.30 -10.59 -1.98
C ALA A 58 -4.39 -9.69 -1.13
N ILE A 59 -3.08 -9.68 -1.42
CA ILE A 59 -2.10 -8.81 -0.74
C ILE A 59 -2.44 -7.33 -0.98
N THR A 60 -2.80 -6.94 -2.21
CA THR A 60 -3.23 -5.58 -2.53
C THR A 60 -4.43 -5.15 -1.68
N VAL A 61 -5.47 -5.98 -1.58
CA VAL A 61 -6.66 -5.69 -0.77
C VAL A 61 -6.31 -5.55 0.72
N LEU A 62 -5.43 -6.41 1.23
CA LEU A 62 -4.94 -6.31 2.61
C LEU A 62 -4.18 -5.01 2.86
N LEU A 63 -3.28 -4.61 1.94
CA LEU A 63 -2.54 -3.35 2.04
C LEU A 63 -3.46 -2.12 2.02
N MET A 64 -4.43 -2.08 1.11
CA MET A 64 -5.42 -0.99 1.07
C MET A 64 -6.18 -0.87 2.38
N SER A 65 -6.62 -2.00 2.93
CA SER A 65 -7.38 -2.05 4.18
C SER A 65 -6.51 -1.59 5.35
N PHE A 66 -5.27 -2.06 5.41
CA PHE A 66 -4.30 -1.68 6.44
C PHE A 66 -3.96 -0.19 6.41
N PHE A 67 -3.60 0.36 5.24
CA PHE A 67 -3.28 1.78 5.12
C PHE A 67 -4.50 2.67 5.39
N SER A 68 -5.68 2.27 4.95
CA SER A 68 -6.92 3.00 5.24
C SER A 68 -7.23 3.01 6.75
N ALA A 69 -7.04 1.88 7.44
CA ALA A 69 -7.19 1.79 8.88
C ALA A 69 -6.18 2.68 9.62
N LEU A 70 -4.91 2.69 9.20
CA LEU A 70 -3.89 3.57 9.76
C LEU A 70 -4.22 5.05 9.56
N LEU A 71 -4.64 5.45 8.36
CA LEU A 71 -5.05 6.82 8.10
C LEU A 71 -6.26 7.24 8.95
N PHE A 72 -7.21 6.33 9.14
CA PHE A 72 -8.36 6.54 10.02
C PHE A 72 -7.94 6.72 11.47
N MET A 73 -7.05 5.88 11.98
CA MET A 73 -6.50 6.01 13.34
C MET A 73 -5.77 7.35 13.52
N ILE A 74 -4.93 7.75 12.55
CA ILE A 74 -4.25 9.06 12.58
C ILE A 74 -5.27 10.22 12.61
N GLY A 75 -6.32 10.15 11.79
CA GLY A 75 -7.40 11.15 11.80
C GLY A 75 -8.10 11.25 13.16
N LYS A 76 -8.40 10.11 13.79
CA LYS A 76 -9.01 10.04 15.13
C LYS A 76 -8.10 10.62 16.21
N VAL A 77 -6.82 10.27 16.22
CA VAL A 77 -5.83 10.76 17.20
C VAL A 77 -5.64 12.28 17.06
N CYS A 78 -5.54 12.77 15.82
CA CYS A 78 -5.35 14.20 15.57
C CYS A 78 -6.65 15.02 15.67
N LYS A 79 -7.82 14.39 15.85
CA LYS A 79 -9.15 15.04 15.80
C LYS A 79 -9.36 15.84 14.50
N VAL A 80 -8.87 15.31 13.38
CA VAL A 80 -8.99 15.91 12.04
C VAL A 80 -9.81 14.99 11.16
N GLU A 81 -10.79 15.56 10.45
CA GLU A 81 -11.52 14.82 9.42
C GLU A 81 -10.58 14.48 8.27
N ALA A 82 -10.38 13.19 8.05
CA ALA A 82 -9.58 12.70 6.94
C ALA A 82 -10.31 12.98 5.62
N GLN A 83 -9.69 13.77 4.74
CA GLN A 83 -10.26 14.09 3.43
C GLN A 83 -10.36 12.82 2.57
N ARG A 84 -11.51 12.61 1.91
CA ARG A 84 -11.75 11.46 1.00
C ARG A 84 -10.64 11.26 -0.02
N MET A 85 -10.15 12.35 -0.63
CA MET A 85 -9.04 12.31 -1.59
C MET A 85 -7.79 11.61 -1.02
N THR A 86 -7.52 11.75 0.28
CA THR A 86 -6.35 11.12 0.91
C THR A 86 -6.45 9.61 0.90
N TYR A 87 -7.63 9.04 1.16
CA TYR A 87 -7.87 7.61 1.08
C TYR A 87 -7.67 7.10 -0.34
N VAL A 88 -8.23 7.82 -1.32
CA VAL A 88 -8.09 7.46 -2.74
C VAL A 88 -6.61 7.38 -3.13
N TRP A 89 -5.83 8.41 -2.82
CA TRP A 89 -4.39 8.42 -3.09
C TRP A 89 -3.63 7.29 -2.39
N LEU A 90 -4.01 6.94 -1.16
CA LEU A 90 -3.38 5.87 -0.39
C LEU A 90 -3.70 4.49 -0.98
N THR A 91 -4.92 4.29 -1.47
CA THR A 91 -5.33 3.05 -2.16
C THR A 91 -4.78 2.94 -3.59
N PHE A 92 -4.48 4.07 -4.22
CA PHE A 92 -3.97 4.10 -5.59
C PHE A 92 -2.56 3.51 -5.71
N ILE A 93 -1.71 3.69 -4.69
CA ILE A 93 -0.33 3.18 -4.69
C ILE A 93 -0.26 1.65 -4.86
N PRO A 94 -0.92 0.82 -4.01
CA PRO A 94 -0.88 -0.62 -4.16
C PRO A 94 -1.61 -1.10 -5.45
N LEU A 95 -2.58 -0.35 -5.98
CA LEU A 95 -3.20 -0.63 -7.30
C LEU A 95 -2.21 -0.46 -8.44
N CYS A 96 -1.47 0.65 -8.46
CA CYS A 96 -0.47 0.90 -9.50
C CYS A 96 0.62 -0.17 -9.48
N MET A 97 1.08 -0.57 -8.29
CA MET A 97 2.07 -1.64 -8.17
C MET A 97 1.52 -2.99 -8.67
N LEU A 98 0.27 -3.33 -8.32
CA LEU A 98 -0.39 -4.52 -8.85
C LEU A 98 -0.48 -4.48 -10.38
N LEU A 99 -0.91 -3.35 -10.96
CA LEU A 99 -1.01 -3.17 -12.41
C LEU A 99 0.34 -3.36 -13.12
N LEU A 100 1.43 -2.83 -12.56
CA LEU A 100 2.77 -3.02 -13.11
C LEU A 100 3.20 -4.50 -13.10
N ILE A 101 2.88 -5.24 -12.04
CA ILE A 101 3.17 -6.68 -11.94
C ILE A 101 2.35 -7.47 -12.96
N LEU A 102 1.06 -7.16 -13.09
CA LEU A 102 0.18 -7.80 -14.07
C LEU A 102 0.63 -7.52 -15.51
N LEU A 103 1.04 -6.28 -15.81
CA LEU A 103 1.54 -5.88 -17.13
C LEU A 103 2.85 -6.63 -17.46
N ASN A 104 3.77 -6.74 -16.51
CA ASN A 104 5.01 -7.49 -16.69
C ASN A 104 4.74 -8.98 -16.95
N MET A 105 3.75 -9.57 -16.28
CA MET A 105 3.35 -10.96 -16.56
C MET A 105 2.70 -11.11 -17.93
N ALA A 106 1.85 -10.15 -18.34
CA ALA A 106 1.21 -10.18 -19.65
C ALA A 106 2.21 -10.02 -20.81
N TYR A 107 3.30 -9.27 -20.62
CA TYR A 107 4.37 -9.15 -21.62
C TYR A 107 5.24 -10.42 -21.72
N ARG A 108 5.32 -11.21 -20.65
CA ARG A 108 6.13 -12.44 -20.58
C ARG A 108 5.38 -13.71 -20.99
N ALA A 109 4.05 -13.68 -21.02
CA ALA A 109 3.18 -14.78 -21.41
C ALA A 109 3.02 -14.88 -22.94
#